data_AF-A0A7X0JTU8-F1
#
_entry.id   AF-A0A7X0JTU8-F1
#
_cell.length_a   1.000
_cell.length_b   1.000
_cell.length_c   1.000
_cell.angle_alpha   90.00
_cell.angle_beta   90.00
_cell.angle_gamma   90.00
#
_symmetry.space_group_name_H-M   'P 1'
#
loop_
_entity.id
_entity.type
_entity.pdbx_description
1 polymer ?
#
loop_
_entity_poly.entity_id
_entity_poly.type
_entity_poly.pdbx_seq_one_letter_code
_entity_poly.pdbx_strand_id
1 'polypeptide(L)'
;MTKATMGPGPLMMDVAGLELTQEDVHFLQKPCVGGLILFKRNYADRAQLCRLVESIREQRPDIIIAVDQEGGRVQRLQEDGFNRLPPMQRLRDRARSSDNIEQEAEQLAYLMASEVMACGIDISFAPVLDVDDCFSSIIGDRSFSDKPDEVTRLAGAFMRGMSAAGMATTGKHFPGHGAVQEDSHLTLPVDDRPWADIAERDLAPFKLLLNQLDAVMPAHIIFSQIDDQPVGFSKHWLQQRLRKDLGFDGVIFSDDLSMEGAVQAGSYAERAEAALDAGCDMVLVCNNREGALEVAQSLENYEFSPKSRERLSRMLARRQWQWSDLQGDKQWQAGVKVAEEMLA
;
A
#
# COMPACT_ATOMS: atom_id res chain seq x y z
N MET A 1 -28.07 16.74 -10.89
CA MET A 1 -27.14 16.38 -11.99
C MET A 1 -26.03 15.57 -11.35
N THR A 2 -25.98 14.26 -11.60
CA THR A 2 -24.84 13.43 -11.18
C THR A 2 -23.60 13.97 -11.87
N LYS A 3 -22.62 14.48 -11.12
CA LYS A 3 -21.29 14.81 -11.67
C LYS A 3 -20.80 13.54 -12.36
N ALA A 4 -20.48 13.60 -13.64
CA ALA A 4 -19.81 12.49 -14.31
C ALA A 4 -18.50 12.20 -13.56
N THR A 5 -18.31 10.97 -13.11
CA THR A 5 -17.10 10.57 -12.38
C THR A 5 -15.92 10.60 -13.34
N MET A 6 -14.90 11.40 -13.02
CA MET A 6 -13.71 11.55 -13.87
C MET A 6 -12.64 10.48 -13.60
N GLY A 7 -12.90 9.59 -12.65
CA GLY A 7 -11.95 8.61 -12.14
C GLY A 7 -10.89 9.24 -11.22
N PRO A 8 -10.12 8.40 -10.50
CA PRO A 8 -9.00 8.88 -9.68
C PRO A 8 -7.96 9.64 -10.53
N GLY A 9 -7.47 10.76 -10.01
CA GLY A 9 -6.27 11.43 -10.53
C GLY A 9 -4.96 10.83 -9.99
N PRO A 10 -3.80 11.31 -10.46
CA PRO A 10 -2.47 10.75 -10.12
C PRO A 10 -1.91 11.16 -8.76
N LEU A 11 -2.59 11.98 -7.95
CA LEU A 11 -2.08 12.41 -6.65
C LEU A 11 -2.84 11.75 -5.50
N MET A 12 -2.10 11.13 -4.59
CA MET A 12 -2.54 10.73 -3.25
C MET A 12 -1.90 11.65 -2.20
N MET A 13 -2.72 12.17 -1.31
CA MET A 13 -2.29 13.04 -0.20
C MET A 13 -2.95 12.59 1.11
N ASP A 14 -2.83 13.38 2.17
CA ASP A 14 -3.49 13.12 3.45
C ASP A 14 -4.22 14.36 4.02
N VAL A 15 -4.89 14.15 5.15
CA VAL A 15 -5.55 15.21 5.93
C VAL A 15 -4.98 15.29 7.34
N ALA A 16 -5.10 16.48 7.95
CA ALA A 16 -4.40 16.78 9.20
C ALA A 16 -5.04 16.11 10.44
N GLY A 17 -6.37 15.98 10.46
CA GLY A 17 -7.10 15.60 11.68
C GLY A 17 -8.25 14.63 11.44
N LEU A 18 -9.20 14.66 12.38
CA LEU A 18 -10.35 13.75 12.46
C LEU A 18 -11.53 14.18 11.55
N GLU A 19 -11.48 15.39 11.01
CA GLU A 19 -12.54 15.97 10.19
C GLU A 19 -11.90 16.79 9.06
N LEU A 20 -12.64 16.98 7.97
CA LEU A 20 -12.21 17.83 6.88
C LEU A 20 -12.30 19.31 7.28
N THR A 21 -11.25 20.04 7.02
CA THR A 21 -11.28 21.51 7.01
C THR A 21 -11.85 22.01 5.68
N GLN A 22 -12.22 23.30 5.62
CA GLN A 22 -12.64 23.91 4.35
C GLN A 22 -11.54 23.89 3.29
N GLU A 23 -10.28 23.96 3.72
CA GLU A 23 -9.13 23.82 2.84
C GLU A 23 -9.10 22.42 2.23
N ASP A 24 -9.24 21.37 3.04
CA ASP A 24 -9.27 19.98 2.55
C ASP A 24 -10.38 19.76 1.51
N VAL A 25 -11.57 20.33 1.77
CA VAL A 25 -12.70 20.30 0.84
C VAL A 25 -12.34 20.92 -0.52
N HIS A 26 -11.66 22.07 -0.52
CA HIS A 26 -11.20 22.71 -1.75
C HIS A 26 -10.18 21.84 -2.51
N PHE A 27 -9.26 21.21 -1.78
CA PHE A 27 -8.23 20.35 -2.39
C PHE A 27 -8.80 19.08 -2.99
N LEU A 28 -9.73 18.42 -2.31
CA LEU A 28 -10.36 17.20 -2.79
C LEU A 28 -11.12 17.38 -4.11
N GLN A 29 -11.53 18.62 -4.43
CA GLN A 29 -12.22 18.94 -5.68
C GLN A 29 -11.27 19.10 -6.88
N LYS A 30 -9.95 19.14 -6.66
CA LYS A 30 -8.98 19.20 -7.77
C LYS A 30 -8.97 17.87 -8.55
N PRO A 31 -9.04 17.89 -9.89
CA PRO A 31 -9.04 16.69 -10.72
C PRO A 31 -7.85 15.75 -10.50
N CYS A 32 -6.68 16.31 -10.19
CA CYS A 32 -5.45 15.56 -9.97
C CYS A 32 -5.47 14.74 -8.67
N VAL A 33 -6.27 15.13 -7.68
CA VAL A 33 -6.43 14.40 -6.43
C VAL A 33 -7.32 13.18 -6.68
N GLY A 34 -6.71 12.01 -6.61
CA GLY A 34 -7.35 10.70 -6.81
C GLY A 34 -7.24 9.77 -5.63
N GLY A 35 -6.39 10.08 -4.65
CA GLY A 35 -6.20 9.28 -3.46
C GLY A 35 -6.14 10.11 -2.18
N LEU A 36 -6.59 9.51 -1.08
CA LEU A 36 -6.28 9.93 0.27
C LEU A 36 -5.75 8.75 1.08
N ILE A 37 -4.63 8.93 1.77
CA ILE A 37 -4.15 7.97 2.77
C ILE A 37 -4.45 8.49 4.18
N LEU A 38 -5.03 7.63 5.02
CA LEU A 38 -5.34 7.92 6.42
C LEU A 38 -4.28 7.33 7.34
N PHE A 39 -3.92 8.09 8.37
CA PHE A 39 -2.98 7.71 9.40
C PHE A 39 -3.66 7.57 10.76
N LYS A 40 -2.90 7.11 11.77
CA LYS A 40 -3.39 7.00 13.15
C LYS A 40 -3.98 8.32 13.69
N ARG A 41 -3.43 9.47 13.29
CA ARG A 41 -3.93 10.79 13.71
C ARG A 41 -5.33 11.13 13.17
N ASN A 42 -5.81 10.40 12.16
CA ASN A 42 -7.11 10.61 11.53
C ASN A 42 -8.20 9.70 12.13
N TYR A 43 -7.85 8.91 13.14
CA TYR A 43 -8.71 7.93 13.77
C TYR A 43 -8.84 8.18 15.27
N ALA A 44 -10.08 8.35 15.74
CA ALA A 44 -10.45 8.36 17.14
C ALA A 44 -11.31 7.15 17.51
N ASP A 45 -12.34 6.86 16.70
CA ASP A 45 -13.24 5.72 16.83
C ASP A 45 -13.90 5.42 15.46
N ARG A 46 -14.58 4.27 15.33
CA ARG A 46 -15.21 3.86 14.05
C ARG A 46 -16.27 4.84 13.58
N ALA A 47 -17.08 5.38 14.49
CA ALA A 47 -18.15 6.29 14.10
C ALA A 47 -17.60 7.60 13.53
N GLN A 48 -16.53 8.13 14.13
CA GLN A 48 -15.80 9.28 13.61
C GLN A 48 -15.13 8.97 12.27
N LEU A 49 -14.47 7.82 12.13
CA LEU A 49 -13.83 7.42 10.89
C LEU A 49 -14.84 7.34 9.73
N CYS A 50 -16.00 6.71 9.96
CA CYS A 50 -17.05 6.63 8.94
C CYS A 50 -17.53 8.03 8.52
N ARG A 51 -17.73 8.96 9.47
CA ARG A 51 -18.11 10.36 9.15
C ARG A 51 -17.03 11.07 8.32
N LEU A 52 -15.75 10.87 8.63
CA LEU A 52 -14.64 11.43 7.86
C LEU A 52 -14.65 10.89 6.42
N VAL A 53 -14.77 9.57 6.27
CA VAL A 53 -14.83 8.89 4.96
C VAL A 53 -16.04 9.34 4.14
N GLU A 54 -17.21 9.45 4.76
CA GLU A 54 -18.42 9.99 4.12
C GLU A 54 -18.19 11.42 3.63
N SER A 55 -17.64 12.29 4.49
CA SER A 55 -17.33 13.69 4.15
C SER A 55 -16.35 13.80 2.97
N ILE A 56 -15.36 12.90 2.90
CA ILE A 56 -14.42 12.80 1.77
C ILE A 56 -15.16 12.42 0.49
N ARG A 57 -15.98 11.38 0.52
CA ARG A 57 -16.70 10.87 -0.66
C ARG A 57 -17.77 11.84 -1.15
N GLU A 58 -18.36 12.67 -0.29
CA GLU A 58 -19.25 13.75 -0.69
C GLU A 58 -18.55 14.77 -1.61
N GLN A 59 -17.26 15.04 -1.37
CA GLN A 59 -16.47 15.94 -2.20
C GLN A 59 -15.93 15.25 -3.46
N ARG A 60 -15.47 14.00 -3.32
CA ARG A 60 -14.82 13.23 -4.40
C ARG A 60 -15.27 11.75 -4.36
N PRO A 61 -16.40 11.40 -5.01
CA PRO A 61 -16.97 10.05 -4.92
C PRO A 61 -16.08 8.92 -5.44
N ASP A 62 -15.21 9.25 -6.39
CA ASP A 62 -14.30 8.36 -7.11
C ASP A 62 -12.88 8.33 -6.51
N ILE A 63 -12.68 8.89 -5.31
CA ILE A 63 -11.39 8.87 -4.64
C ILE A 63 -11.08 7.49 -4.04
N ILE A 64 -9.82 7.08 -4.12
CA ILE A 64 -9.29 5.91 -3.43
C ILE A 64 -8.91 6.33 -2.01
N ILE A 65 -9.50 5.69 -1.00
CA ILE A 65 -9.11 5.90 0.39
C ILE A 65 -8.26 4.73 0.85
N ALA A 66 -7.06 5.01 1.35
CA ALA A 66 -6.05 4.03 1.74
C ALA A 66 -5.68 4.13 3.22
N VAL A 67 -5.11 3.06 3.78
CA VAL A 67 -4.51 3.02 5.12
C VAL A 67 -3.37 2.00 5.15
N ASP A 68 -2.46 2.09 6.13
CA ASP A 68 -1.52 1.00 6.43
C ASP A 68 -2.07 0.10 7.54
N GLN A 69 -2.69 -1.02 7.16
CA GLN A 69 -3.22 -2.01 8.10
C GLN A 69 -2.57 -3.38 7.82
N GLU A 70 -1.29 -3.50 8.15
CA GLU A 70 -0.46 -4.70 7.91
C GLU A 70 -0.40 -5.63 9.13
N GLY A 71 -0.81 -5.13 10.30
CA GLY A 71 -0.68 -5.82 11.59
C GLY A 71 0.63 -5.53 12.32
N GLY A 72 0.79 -6.14 13.50
CA GLY A 72 1.91 -5.85 14.40
C GLY A 72 2.05 -4.35 14.66
N ARG A 73 3.26 -3.81 14.44
CA ARG A 73 3.56 -2.39 14.62
C ARG A 73 2.96 -1.47 13.55
N VAL A 74 2.52 -2.00 12.41
CA VAL A 74 1.93 -1.24 11.30
C VAL A 74 0.43 -1.54 11.21
N GLN A 75 -0.28 -1.07 12.22
CA GLN A 75 -1.75 -1.14 12.28
C GLN A 75 -2.27 0.24 12.70
N ARG A 76 -2.81 1.05 11.77
CA ARG A 76 -3.28 2.41 12.11
C ARG A 76 -4.59 2.38 12.88
N LEU A 77 -5.52 1.52 12.47
CA LEU A 77 -6.86 1.40 13.05
C LEU A 77 -6.83 0.35 14.16
N GLN A 78 -7.07 0.79 15.38
CA GLN A 78 -6.92 0.01 16.59
C GLN A 78 -8.04 0.38 17.57
N GLU A 79 -8.48 -0.55 18.41
CA GLU A 79 -9.49 -0.28 19.45
C GLU A 79 -10.89 -0.03 18.85
N ASP A 80 -11.89 0.23 19.70
CA ASP A 80 -13.30 0.32 19.31
C ASP A 80 -13.73 -0.84 18.37
N GLY A 81 -13.39 -2.07 18.73
CA GLY A 81 -13.81 -3.26 17.97
C GLY A 81 -12.92 -3.68 16.80
N PHE A 82 -11.94 -2.87 16.36
CA PHE A 82 -10.91 -3.38 15.45
C PHE A 82 -10.07 -4.45 16.12
N ASN A 83 -9.93 -5.59 15.45
CA ASN A 83 -9.12 -6.68 15.96
C ASN A 83 -7.62 -6.35 15.86
N ARG A 84 -6.85 -6.74 16.86
CA ARG A 84 -5.38 -6.68 16.78
C ARG A 84 -4.92 -7.77 15.84
N LEU A 85 -4.03 -7.43 14.92
CA LEU A 85 -3.44 -8.36 13.97
C LEU A 85 -1.99 -8.63 14.40
N PRO A 86 -1.51 -9.89 14.39
CA PRO A 86 -0.12 -10.20 14.69
C PRO A 86 0.81 -9.64 13.60
N PRO A 87 2.11 -9.45 13.89
CA PRO A 87 3.09 -9.25 12.83
C PRO A 87 3.14 -10.49 11.92
N MET A 88 3.39 -10.30 10.62
CA MET A 88 3.26 -11.36 9.62
C MET A 88 4.21 -12.54 9.85
N GLN A 89 5.37 -12.33 10.50
CA GLN A 89 6.26 -13.42 10.88
C GLN A 89 5.64 -14.46 11.82
N ARG A 90 4.58 -14.11 12.57
CA ARG A 90 3.87 -15.09 13.40
C ARG A 90 3.24 -16.19 12.55
N LEU A 91 2.89 -15.91 11.29
CA LEU A 91 2.42 -16.93 10.34
C LEU A 91 3.53 -17.95 10.03
N ARG A 92 4.77 -17.51 9.82
CA ARG A 92 5.93 -18.41 9.65
C ARG A 92 6.13 -19.26 10.90
N ASP A 93 6.13 -18.64 12.08
CA ASP A 93 6.42 -19.36 13.32
C ASP A 93 5.35 -20.43 13.59
N ARG A 94 4.09 -20.11 13.30
CA ARG A 94 2.95 -21.03 13.42
C ARG A 94 2.89 -22.08 12.32
N ALA A 95 3.47 -21.83 11.14
CA ALA A 95 3.58 -22.83 10.07
C ALA A 95 4.31 -24.12 10.52
N ARG A 96 5.10 -24.04 11.61
CA ARG A 96 5.81 -25.20 12.19
C ARG A 96 4.89 -26.19 12.90
N SER A 97 3.69 -25.76 13.29
CA SER A 97 2.74 -26.56 14.07
C SER A 97 1.32 -26.60 13.49
N SER A 98 1.04 -25.84 12.42
CA SER A 98 -0.26 -25.82 11.74
C SER A 98 -0.16 -26.37 10.32
N ASP A 99 -0.94 -27.41 10.03
CA ASP A 99 -1.08 -27.98 8.68
C ASP A 99 -1.93 -27.08 7.75
N ASN A 100 -2.63 -26.07 8.28
CA ASN A 100 -3.57 -25.21 7.54
C ASN A 100 -3.13 -23.74 7.51
N ILE A 101 -1.84 -23.46 7.62
CA ILE A 101 -1.34 -22.09 7.79
C ILE A 101 -1.70 -21.13 6.64
N GLU A 102 -1.86 -21.61 5.40
CA GLU A 102 -2.34 -20.78 4.29
C GLU A 102 -3.80 -20.37 4.47
N GLN A 103 -4.63 -21.27 4.98
CA GLN A 103 -6.02 -20.93 5.31
C GLN A 103 -6.07 -19.92 6.46
N GLU A 104 -5.19 -20.05 7.46
CA GLU A 104 -5.09 -19.08 8.55
C GLU A 104 -4.63 -17.70 8.04
N ALA A 105 -3.66 -17.66 7.11
CA ALA A 105 -3.23 -16.43 6.45
C ALA A 105 -4.37 -15.77 5.65
N GLU A 106 -5.15 -16.55 4.90
CA GLU A 106 -6.34 -16.10 4.19
C GLU A 106 -7.37 -15.50 5.16
N GLN A 107 -7.65 -16.19 6.26
CA GLN A 107 -8.62 -15.75 7.27
C GLN A 107 -8.19 -14.46 7.96
N LEU A 108 -6.90 -14.33 8.29
CA LEU A 108 -6.35 -13.12 8.90
C LEU A 108 -6.45 -11.92 7.95
N ALA A 109 -6.16 -12.13 6.67
CA ALA A 109 -6.27 -11.10 5.66
C ALA A 109 -7.72 -10.69 5.38
N TYR A 110 -8.64 -11.66 5.35
CA TYR A 110 -10.07 -11.39 5.20
C TYR A 110 -10.61 -10.57 6.37
N LEU A 111 -10.23 -10.92 7.60
CA LEU A 111 -10.53 -10.14 8.80
C LEU A 111 -10.08 -8.69 8.64
N MET A 112 -8.79 -8.48 8.35
CA MET A 112 -8.21 -7.14 8.17
C MET A 112 -8.95 -6.33 7.09
N ALA A 113 -9.12 -6.93 5.92
CA ALA A 113 -9.70 -6.24 4.77
C ALA A 113 -11.18 -5.89 5.00
N SER A 114 -11.97 -6.83 5.52
CA SER A 114 -13.40 -6.59 5.77
C SER A 114 -13.65 -5.55 6.86
N GLU A 115 -12.84 -5.48 7.92
CA GLU A 115 -12.95 -4.42 8.94
C GLU A 115 -12.63 -3.04 8.37
N VAL A 116 -11.53 -2.92 7.63
CA VAL A 116 -11.12 -1.65 6.98
C VAL A 116 -12.19 -1.18 6.00
N MET A 117 -12.70 -2.08 5.15
CA MET A 117 -13.73 -1.76 4.17
C MET A 117 -15.09 -1.45 4.79
N ALA A 118 -15.41 -2.01 5.97
CA ALA A 118 -16.63 -1.67 6.70
C ALA A 118 -16.66 -0.22 7.21
N CYS A 119 -15.51 0.45 7.24
CA CYS A 119 -15.38 1.89 7.48
C CYS A 119 -15.31 2.72 6.19
N GLY A 120 -15.53 2.10 5.02
CA GLY A 120 -15.56 2.76 3.71
C GLY A 120 -14.19 3.06 3.09
N ILE A 121 -13.11 2.51 3.66
CA ILE A 121 -11.75 2.58 3.10
C ILE A 121 -11.61 1.53 1.98
N ASP A 122 -10.95 1.88 0.88
CA ASP A 122 -10.83 1.01 -0.29
C ASP A 122 -9.73 -0.04 -0.15
N ILE A 123 -8.54 0.40 0.31
CA ILE A 123 -7.34 -0.44 0.33
C ILE A 123 -6.55 -0.29 1.62
N SER A 124 -5.91 -1.39 2.01
CA SER A 124 -4.72 -1.37 2.84
C SER A 124 -3.50 -1.56 1.94
N PHE A 125 -2.41 -0.82 2.17
CA PHE A 125 -1.15 -1.05 1.46
C PHE A 125 -0.46 -2.33 1.95
N ALA A 126 -0.99 -3.48 1.54
CA ALA A 126 -0.55 -4.82 1.92
C ALA A 126 -0.73 -5.82 0.75
N PRO A 127 0.02 -6.92 0.71
CA PRO A 127 1.01 -7.38 1.70
C PRO A 127 2.43 -6.82 1.51
N VAL A 128 3.24 -6.93 2.56
CA VAL A 128 4.70 -6.84 2.45
C VAL A 128 5.23 -8.12 1.81
N LEU A 129 6.04 -7.97 0.76
CA LEU A 129 6.68 -9.05 0.01
C LEU A 129 8.21 -9.08 0.18
N ASP A 130 8.74 -8.17 1.00
CA ASP A 130 10.15 -8.13 1.37
C ASP A 130 10.57 -9.42 2.11
N VAL A 131 11.77 -9.92 1.82
CA VAL A 131 12.33 -11.12 2.44
C VAL A 131 13.27 -10.71 3.58
N ASP A 132 12.79 -10.83 4.80
CA ASP A 132 13.52 -10.44 6.02
C ASP A 132 13.00 -11.17 7.27
N ASP A 133 13.84 -11.30 8.29
CA ASP A 133 13.45 -11.65 9.64
C ASP A 133 13.74 -10.55 10.68
N CYS A 134 14.93 -9.95 10.62
CA CYS A 134 15.40 -9.00 11.62
C CYS A 134 16.54 -8.11 11.12
N PHE A 135 16.93 -8.24 9.85
CA PHE A 135 18.07 -7.52 9.31
C PHE A 135 17.73 -6.06 9.05
N SER A 136 16.60 -5.79 8.39
CA SER A 136 16.13 -4.43 8.15
C SER A 136 15.37 -3.89 9.35
N SER A 137 15.75 -2.70 9.82
CA SER A 137 15.02 -1.99 10.89
C SER A 137 13.61 -1.57 10.45
N ILE A 138 13.39 -1.38 9.15
CA ILE A 138 12.11 -0.96 8.56
C ILE A 138 11.21 -2.16 8.25
N ILE A 139 11.76 -3.29 7.79
CA ILE A 139 10.98 -4.48 7.47
C ILE A 139 10.83 -5.33 8.73
N GLY A 140 11.85 -6.09 9.12
CA GLY A 140 11.82 -6.95 10.30
C GLY A 140 10.56 -7.81 10.34
N ASP A 141 9.82 -7.73 11.45
CA ASP A 141 8.62 -8.51 11.74
C ASP A 141 7.41 -8.27 10.81
N ARG A 142 7.49 -7.27 9.93
CA ARG A 142 6.47 -7.02 8.89
C ARG A 142 6.54 -8.02 7.74
N SER A 143 7.73 -8.55 7.46
CA SER A 143 7.93 -9.61 6.47
C SER A 143 7.21 -10.89 6.92
N PHE A 144 6.84 -11.76 5.97
CA PHE A 144 6.33 -13.08 6.30
C PHE A 144 7.45 -14.04 6.73
N SER A 145 8.65 -13.94 6.14
CA SER A 145 9.78 -14.85 6.40
C SER A 145 11.09 -14.31 5.82
N ASP A 146 12.21 -14.85 6.28
CA ASP A 146 13.55 -14.69 5.71
C ASP A 146 13.80 -15.59 4.48
N LYS A 147 12.81 -16.41 4.09
CA LYS A 147 12.89 -17.29 2.92
C LYS A 147 11.89 -16.89 1.82
N PRO A 148 12.35 -16.72 0.56
CA PRO A 148 11.48 -16.31 -0.56
C PRO A 148 10.28 -17.22 -0.80
N ASP A 149 10.45 -18.54 -0.69
CA ASP A 149 9.37 -19.51 -0.90
C ASP A 149 8.29 -19.42 0.19
N GLU A 150 8.70 -19.19 1.44
CA GLU A 150 7.77 -19.02 2.55
C GLU A 150 7.01 -17.69 2.44
N VAL A 151 7.69 -16.60 2.06
CA VAL A 151 7.05 -15.31 1.76
C VAL A 151 6.03 -15.48 0.63
N THR A 152 6.43 -16.09 -0.49
CA THR A 152 5.55 -16.33 -1.64
C THR A 152 4.29 -17.08 -1.23
N ARG A 153 4.46 -18.18 -0.48
CA ARG A 153 3.34 -19.04 -0.07
C ARG A 153 2.37 -18.31 0.86
N LEU A 154 2.89 -17.69 1.92
CA LEU A 154 2.06 -17.04 2.94
C LEU A 154 1.44 -15.73 2.46
N ALA A 155 2.20 -14.89 1.75
CA ALA A 155 1.69 -13.65 1.19
C ALA A 155 0.67 -13.92 0.07
N GLY A 156 0.89 -14.94 -0.76
CA GLY A 156 -0.09 -15.36 -1.77
C GLY A 156 -1.42 -15.79 -1.13
N ALA A 157 -1.38 -16.51 -0.01
CA ALA A 157 -2.57 -16.83 0.77
C ALA A 157 -3.22 -15.58 1.38
N PHE A 158 -2.43 -14.69 1.98
CA PHE A 158 -2.91 -13.42 2.50
C PHE A 158 -3.64 -12.59 1.42
N MET A 159 -3.07 -12.49 0.21
CA MET A 159 -3.68 -11.81 -0.94
C MET A 159 -5.03 -12.43 -1.35
N ARG A 160 -5.16 -13.76 -1.33
CA ARG A 160 -6.44 -14.42 -1.60
C ARG A 160 -7.51 -14.02 -0.59
N GLY A 161 -7.14 -13.90 0.70
CA GLY A 161 -8.05 -13.42 1.75
C GLY A 161 -8.47 -11.95 1.55
N MET A 162 -7.54 -11.06 1.21
CA MET A 162 -7.85 -9.66 0.86
C MET A 162 -8.83 -9.59 -0.32
N SER A 163 -8.52 -10.33 -1.39
CA SER A 163 -9.37 -10.37 -2.59
C SER A 163 -10.74 -10.97 -2.30
N ALA A 164 -10.85 -11.98 -1.43
CA ALA A 164 -12.12 -12.58 -1.03
C ALA A 164 -13.01 -11.60 -0.23
N ALA A 165 -12.41 -10.71 0.56
CA ALA A 165 -13.12 -9.61 1.22
C ALA A 165 -13.53 -8.51 0.22
N GLY A 166 -12.92 -8.47 -0.97
CA GLY A 166 -13.17 -7.47 -2.02
C GLY A 166 -12.17 -6.32 -2.06
N MET A 167 -11.04 -6.44 -1.36
CA MET A 167 -9.95 -5.45 -1.33
C MET A 167 -8.91 -5.76 -2.40
N ALA A 168 -8.43 -4.71 -3.08
CA ALA A 168 -7.28 -4.81 -3.99
C ALA A 168 -5.96 -4.95 -3.23
N THR A 169 -4.99 -5.66 -3.79
CA THR A 169 -3.69 -5.94 -3.14
C THR A 169 -2.58 -5.01 -3.62
N THR A 170 -1.70 -4.59 -2.71
CA THR A 170 -0.50 -3.78 -3.03
C THR A 170 0.75 -4.42 -2.46
N GLY A 171 1.57 -5.01 -3.33
CA GLY A 171 2.83 -5.64 -2.94
C GLY A 171 3.92 -4.59 -2.72
N LYS A 172 4.62 -4.66 -1.58
CA LYS A 172 5.70 -3.72 -1.26
C LYS A 172 6.89 -4.36 -0.53
N HIS A 173 8.12 -3.89 -0.70
CA HIS A 173 8.52 -2.75 -1.54
C HIS A 173 9.33 -3.25 -2.75
N PHE A 174 8.80 -3.14 -3.97
CA PHE A 174 9.41 -3.71 -5.18
C PHE A 174 10.81 -3.10 -5.46
N PRO A 175 11.85 -3.88 -5.82
CA PRO A 175 11.90 -5.34 -5.96
C PRO A 175 12.24 -6.09 -4.66
N GLY A 176 12.44 -5.37 -3.56
CA GLY A 176 12.61 -5.89 -2.21
C GLY A 176 13.51 -4.97 -1.36
N HIS A 177 13.13 -4.76 -0.10
CA HIS A 177 13.83 -3.90 0.87
C HIS A 177 14.62 -4.69 1.92
N GLY A 178 14.27 -5.97 2.14
CA GLY A 178 14.78 -6.79 3.24
C GLY A 178 16.29 -7.08 3.27
N ALA A 179 17.04 -6.67 2.24
CA ALA A 179 18.49 -6.79 2.18
C ALA A 179 19.25 -5.53 2.62
N VAL A 180 18.55 -4.45 3.00
CA VAL A 180 19.19 -3.19 3.40
C VAL A 180 18.82 -2.84 4.84
N GLN A 181 19.84 -2.54 5.64
CA GLN A 181 19.68 -2.27 7.08
C GLN A 181 19.27 -0.83 7.37
N GLU A 182 19.78 0.09 6.55
CA GLU A 182 19.63 1.55 6.71
C GLU A 182 18.16 1.97 6.55
N ASP A 183 17.77 2.98 7.33
CA ASP A 183 16.45 3.55 7.23
C ASP A 183 16.35 4.44 5.98
N SER A 184 15.59 3.99 4.97
CA SER A 184 15.31 4.77 3.76
C SER A 184 14.60 6.10 4.03
N HIS A 185 14.02 6.30 5.23
CA HIS A 185 13.46 7.59 5.64
C HIS A 185 14.53 8.62 6.01
N LEU A 186 15.75 8.19 6.38
CA LEU A 186 16.82 9.07 6.85
C LEU A 186 17.97 9.23 5.84
N THR A 187 18.23 8.18 5.07
CA THR A 187 19.32 8.12 4.09
C THR A 187 18.83 7.40 2.85
N LEU A 188 19.40 7.68 1.69
CA LEU A 188 19.10 6.91 0.48
C LEU A 188 19.95 5.62 0.47
N PRO A 189 19.38 4.45 0.76
CA PRO A 189 20.17 3.24 0.91
C PRO A 189 20.59 2.69 -0.46
N VAL A 190 21.73 2.00 -0.49
CA VAL A 190 22.29 1.41 -1.71
C VAL A 190 22.48 -0.08 -1.53
N ASP A 191 21.96 -0.87 -2.46
CA ASP A 191 22.18 -2.31 -2.58
C ASP A 191 23.12 -2.58 -3.77
N ASP A 192 24.34 -3.03 -3.47
CA ASP A 192 25.40 -3.28 -4.45
C ASP A 192 25.41 -4.73 -4.97
N ARG A 193 24.41 -5.56 -4.60
CA ARG A 193 24.35 -6.96 -5.02
C ARG A 193 24.12 -7.07 -6.54
N PRO A 194 24.65 -8.12 -7.19
CA PRO A 194 24.37 -8.38 -8.59
C PRO A 194 22.91 -8.77 -8.80
N TRP A 195 22.40 -8.53 -10.02
CA TRP A 195 21.02 -8.88 -10.41
C TRP A 195 20.62 -10.32 -10.07
N ALA A 196 21.54 -11.29 -10.21
CA ALA A 196 21.24 -12.70 -9.95
C ALA A 196 20.79 -12.93 -8.50
N ASP A 197 21.46 -12.32 -7.54
CA ASP A 197 21.18 -12.48 -6.11
C ASP A 197 19.84 -11.81 -5.74
N ILE A 198 19.59 -10.62 -6.29
CA ILE A 198 18.32 -9.90 -6.12
C ILE A 198 17.18 -10.69 -6.76
N ALA A 199 17.40 -11.24 -7.96
CA ALA A 199 16.40 -11.99 -8.72
C ALA A 199 16.00 -13.30 -8.04
N GLU A 200 16.96 -14.01 -7.44
CA GLU A 200 16.75 -15.29 -6.76
C GLU A 200 16.09 -15.13 -5.40
N ARG A 201 16.43 -14.05 -4.65
CA ARG A 201 15.92 -13.84 -3.30
C ARG A 201 14.76 -12.86 -3.23
N ASP A 202 15.02 -11.59 -3.47
CA ASP A 202 14.13 -10.49 -3.10
C ASP A 202 13.02 -10.26 -4.13
N LEU A 203 13.34 -10.40 -5.42
CA LEU A 203 12.38 -10.26 -6.52
C LEU A 203 11.48 -11.49 -6.66
N ALA A 204 11.91 -12.65 -6.16
CA ALA A 204 11.22 -13.92 -6.39
C ALA A 204 9.75 -13.89 -5.93
N PRO A 205 9.39 -13.39 -4.72
CA PRO A 205 7.99 -13.25 -4.32
C PRO A 205 7.16 -12.36 -5.25
N PHE A 206 7.69 -11.22 -5.67
CA PHE A 206 7.00 -10.33 -6.61
C PHE A 206 6.74 -11.02 -7.95
N LYS A 207 7.75 -11.72 -8.49
CA LYS A 207 7.64 -12.43 -9.77
C LYS A 207 6.61 -13.55 -9.70
N LEU A 208 6.57 -14.31 -8.60
CA LEU A 208 5.67 -15.46 -8.43
C LEU A 208 4.23 -15.04 -8.11
N LEU A 209 4.04 -13.88 -7.48
CA LEU A 209 2.72 -13.35 -7.11
C LEU A 209 2.19 -12.26 -8.06
N LEU A 210 2.95 -11.91 -9.10
CA LEU A 210 2.68 -10.76 -9.97
C LEU A 210 1.27 -10.75 -10.56
N ASN A 211 0.75 -11.92 -10.92
CA ASN A 211 -0.57 -12.08 -11.52
C ASN A 211 -1.73 -11.94 -10.52
N GLN A 212 -1.44 -11.99 -9.22
CA GLN A 212 -2.42 -11.79 -8.14
C GLN A 212 -2.37 -10.35 -7.60
N LEU A 213 -1.31 -9.60 -7.89
CA LEU A 213 -1.13 -8.21 -7.45
C LEU A 213 -1.95 -7.24 -8.29
N ASP A 214 -2.74 -6.41 -7.61
CA ASP A 214 -3.44 -5.29 -8.26
C ASP A 214 -2.54 -4.05 -8.39
N ALA A 215 -1.63 -3.88 -7.42
CA ALA A 215 -0.69 -2.78 -7.35
C ALA A 215 0.68 -3.20 -6.78
N VAL A 216 1.70 -2.38 -7.04
CA VAL A 216 2.98 -2.41 -6.34
C VAL A 216 3.39 -1.03 -5.86
N MET A 217 4.18 -1.00 -4.79
CA MET A 217 4.89 0.18 -4.31
C MET A 217 6.40 -0.11 -4.35
N PRO A 218 7.22 0.72 -4.99
CA PRO A 218 8.66 0.52 -5.12
C PRO A 218 9.38 0.84 -3.81
N ALA A 219 10.55 0.23 -3.62
CA ALA A 219 11.47 0.58 -2.55
C ALA A 219 12.22 1.88 -2.87
N HIS A 220 12.42 2.73 -1.87
CA HIS A 220 13.31 3.88 -1.95
C HIS A 220 14.77 3.48 -1.74
N ILE A 221 15.29 2.63 -2.63
CA ILE A 221 16.66 2.06 -2.62
C ILE A 221 17.30 2.22 -4.01
N ILE A 222 18.59 2.56 -4.07
CA ILE A 222 19.40 2.45 -5.30
C ILE A 222 19.97 1.04 -5.40
N PHE A 223 19.79 0.39 -6.55
CA PHE A 223 20.46 -0.89 -6.84
C PHE A 223 21.60 -0.62 -7.83
N SER A 224 22.78 -0.28 -7.31
CA SER A 224 23.85 0.39 -8.07
C SER A 224 24.39 -0.40 -9.27
N GLN A 225 24.28 -1.74 -9.24
CA GLN A 225 24.67 -2.63 -10.33
C GLN A 225 23.65 -2.67 -11.48
N ILE A 226 22.47 -2.05 -11.31
CA ILE A 226 21.33 -2.14 -12.22
C ILE A 226 20.93 -0.75 -12.74
N ASP A 227 20.77 0.22 -11.84
CA ASP A 227 20.39 1.59 -12.16
C ASP A 227 20.92 2.52 -11.04
N ASP A 228 21.32 3.74 -11.39
CA ASP A 228 21.83 4.74 -10.45
C ASP A 228 20.72 5.54 -9.76
N GLN A 229 19.47 5.37 -10.19
CA GLN A 229 18.29 5.98 -9.59
C GLN A 229 17.58 5.03 -8.62
N PRO A 230 16.89 5.57 -7.60
CA PRO A 230 16.00 4.76 -6.78
C PRO A 230 14.89 4.15 -7.65
N VAL A 231 14.39 2.97 -7.26
CA VAL A 231 13.45 2.18 -8.05
C VAL A 231 12.23 2.99 -8.52
N GLY A 232 11.65 3.81 -7.63
CA GLY A 232 10.46 4.63 -7.91
C GLY A 232 10.67 5.76 -8.93
N PHE A 233 11.92 6.09 -9.26
CA PHE A 233 12.29 7.12 -10.24
C PHE A 233 12.96 6.52 -11.50
N SER A 234 13.26 5.22 -11.49
CA SER A 234 13.95 4.56 -12.61
C SER A 234 12.97 4.01 -13.66
N LYS A 235 13.07 4.53 -14.89
CA LYS A 235 12.41 3.95 -16.08
C LYS A 235 12.89 2.52 -16.36
N HIS A 236 14.15 2.20 -16.05
CA HIS A 236 14.66 0.84 -16.21
C HIS A 236 13.91 -0.13 -15.30
N TRP A 237 13.76 0.20 -14.03
CA TRP A 237 13.03 -0.63 -13.08
C TRP A 237 11.54 -0.73 -13.39
N LEU A 238 10.86 0.39 -13.57
CA LEU A 238 9.39 0.40 -13.65
C LEU A 238 8.87 0.00 -15.05
N GLN A 239 9.46 0.54 -16.12
CA GLN A 239 9.01 0.22 -17.48
C GLN A 239 9.68 -1.03 -18.03
N GLN A 240 11.01 -1.11 -17.99
CA GLN A 240 11.72 -2.21 -18.62
C GLN A 240 11.61 -3.51 -17.79
N ARG A 241 11.93 -3.50 -16.49
CA ARG A 241 11.84 -4.71 -15.66
C ARG A 241 10.41 -5.08 -15.30
N LEU A 242 9.69 -4.18 -14.63
CA LEU A 242 8.38 -4.52 -14.06
C LEU A 242 7.29 -4.64 -15.15
N ARG A 243 7.09 -3.62 -15.98
CA ARG A 243 6.02 -3.64 -17.00
C ARG A 243 6.34 -4.59 -18.16
N LYS A 244 7.56 -4.56 -18.69
CA LYS A 244 7.92 -5.31 -19.91
C LYS A 244 8.49 -6.70 -19.66
N ASP A 245 9.52 -6.85 -18.82
CA ASP A 245 10.14 -8.17 -18.58
C ASP A 245 9.23 -9.07 -17.74
N LEU A 246 8.59 -8.53 -16.70
CA LEU A 246 7.69 -9.27 -15.82
C LEU A 246 6.22 -9.26 -16.27
N GLY A 247 5.82 -8.29 -17.11
CA GLY A 247 4.45 -8.23 -17.66
C GLY A 247 3.42 -7.63 -16.71
N PHE A 248 3.82 -6.81 -15.74
CA PHE A 248 2.90 -6.23 -14.76
C PHE A 248 2.02 -5.12 -15.39
N ASP A 249 0.70 -5.28 -15.30
CA ASP A 249 -0.27 -4.29 -15.80
C ASP A 249 -1.12 -3.64 -14.68
N GLY A 250 -0.78 -3.88 -13.41
CA GLY A 250 -1.41 -3.25 -12.24
C GLY A 250 -0.98 -1.81 -11.99
N VAL A 251 -1.42 -1.21 -10.89
CA VAL A 251 -1.03 0.14 -10.47
C VAL A 251 0.41 0.16 -9.96
N ILE A 252 1.17 1.18 -10.31
CA ILE A 252 2.45 1.50 -9.65
C ILE A 252 2.23 2.77 -8.83
N PHE A 253 2.24 2.65 -7.50
CA PHE A 253 2.32 3.83 -6.62
C PHE A 253 3.77 4.30 -6.54
N SER A 254 4.01 5.58 -6.28
CA SER A 254 5.32 5.98 -5.74
C SER A 254 5.43 5.59 -4.27
N ASP A 255 6.65 5.61 -3.72
CA ASP A 255 6.82 5.76 -2.27
C ASP A 255 6.48 7.21 -1.85
N ASP A 256 6.51 7.54 -0.57
CA ASP A 256 6.24 8.90 -0.09
C ASP A 256 7.32 9.89 -0.54
N LEU A 257 6.94 10.84 -1.40
CA LEU A 257 7.83 11.87 -1.95
C LEU A 257 8.27 12.89 -0.88
N SER A 258 7.65 12.88 0.30
CA SER A 258 8.02 13.70 1.46
C SER A 258 9.16 13.16 2.30
N MET A 259 9.62 11.93 2.07
CA MET A 259 10.73 11.35 2.84
C MET A 259 12.03 12.13 2.62
N GLU A 260 12.87 12.26 3.67
CA GLU A 260 14.13 13.01 3.60
C GLU A 260 15.08 12.40 2.55
N GLY A 261 15.04 11.08 2.36
CA GLY A 261 15.78 10.38 1.31
C GLY A 261 15.40 10.78 -0.12
N ALA A 262 14.24 11.41 -0.33
CA ALA A 262 13.81 11.92 -1.64
C ALA A 262 14.30 13.36 -1.89
N VAL A 263 14.90 14.02 -0.88
CA VAL A 263 15.27 15.46 -0.93
C VAL A 263 16.29 15.80 -2.01
N GLN A 264 17.08 14.83 -2.45
CA GLN A 264 18.12 15.03 -3.46
C GLN A 264 17.57 15.29 -4.88
N ALA A 265 16.27 15.05 -5.12
CA ALA A 265 15.63 15.17 -6.44
C ALA A 265 14.91 16.52 -6.68
N GLY A 266 15.13 17.52 -5.83
CA GLY A 266 14.60 18.87 -6.04
C GLY A 266 13.26 19.13 -5.32
N SER A 267 12.42 19.96 -5.92
CA SER A 267 11.13 20.36 -5.38
C SER A 267 10.12 19.20 -5.37
N TYR A 268 8.98 19.34 -4.66
CA TYR A 268 7.97 18.29 -4.63
C TYR A 268 7.36 18.05 -6.02
N ALA A 269 7.15 19.12 -6.79
CA ALA A 269 6.70 19.05 -8.17
C ALA A 269 7.70 18.28 -9.06
N GLU A 270 8.99 18.58 -8.96
CA GLU A 270 10.04 17.90 -9.74
C GLU A 270 10.09 16.39 -9.43
N ARG A 271 9.95 16.02 -8.15
CA ARG A 271 9.87 14.61 -7.73
C ARG A 271 8.63 13.91 -8.27
N ALA A 272 7.47 14.57 -8.21
CA ALA A 272 6.23 14.01 -8.72
C ALA A 272 6.30 13.80 -10.23
N GLU A 273 6.82 14.78 -10.98
CA GLU A 273 7.07 14.66 -12.41
C GLU A 273 8.01 13.49 -12.70
N ALA A 274 9.16 13.40 -12.01
CA ALA A 274 10.12 12.33 -12.20
C ALA A 274 9.52 10.93 -11.93
N ALA A 275 8.74 10.76 -10.87
CA ALA A 275 8.09 9.49 -10.54
C ALA A 275 7.01 9.11 -11.57
N LEU A 276 6.19 10.05 -12.01
CA LEU A 276 5.18 9.83 -13.06
C LEU A 276 5.85 9.47 -14.39
N ASP A 277 6.91 10.19 -14.76
CA ASP A 277 7.73 9.90 -15.94
C ASP A 277 8.37 8.52 -15.88
N ALA A 278 8.87 8.12 -14.71
CA ALA A 278 9.45 6.80 -14.48
C ALA A 278 8.45 5.68 -14.73
N GLY A 279 7.17 5.91 -14.41
CA GLY A 279 6.12 4.94 -14.64
C GLY A 279 5.05 4.81 -13.57
N CYS A 280 5.12 5.60 -12.51
CA CYS A 280 4.11 5.60 -11.46
C CYS A 280 2.76 6.06 -12.05
N ASP A 281 1.68 5.39 -11.67
CA ASP A 281 0.32 5.79 -12.02
C ASP A 281 -0.24 6.79 -10.99
N MET A 282 0.25 6.74 -9.74
CA MET A 282 -0.11 7.67 -8.68
C MET A 282 1.07 7.95 -7.75
N VAL A 283 1.30 9.23 -7.45
CA VAL A 283 2.33 9.71 -6.52
C VAL A 283 1.75 10.01 -5.15
N LEU A 284 2.51 9.73 -4.11
CA LEU A 284 2.15 9.96 -2.72
C LEU A 284 2.93 11.16 -2.17
N VAL A 285 2.20 12.12 -1.58
CA VAL A 285 2.79 13.21 -0.80
C VAL A 285 2.12 13.23 0.56
N CYS A 286 2.77 12.62 1.54
CA CYS A 286 2.24 12.48 2.88
C CYS A 286 2.89 13.48 3.84
N ASN A 287 2.19 13.84 4.91
CA ASN A 287 2.65 14.65 6.04
C ASN A 287 3.22 16.03 5.67
N ASN A 288 3.04 16.47 4.42
CA ASN A 288 3.48 17.77 3.93
C ASN A 288 2.41 18.39 3.05
N ARG A 289 1.58 19.25 3.65
CA ARG A 289 0.51 19.95 2.94
C ARG A 289 1.09 20.79 1.81
N GLU A 290 2.08 21.63 2.09
CA GLU A 290 2.68 22.54 1.11
C GLU A 290 3.24 21.78 -0.11
N GLY A 291 3.91 20.65 0.11
CA GLY A 291 4.37 19.77 -0.97
C GLY A 291 3.22 19.19 -1.79
N ALA A 292 2.13 18.76 -1.15
CA ALA A 292 0.94 18.28 -1.87
C ALA A 292 0.28 19.40 -2.69
N LEU A 293 0.29 20.65 -2.18
CA LEU A 293 -0.17 21.83 -2.91
C LEU A 293 0.68 22.10 -4.15
N GLU A 294 1.99 22.07 -3.99
CA GLU A 294 2.96 22.28 -5.04
C GLU A 294 2.77 21.27 -6.17
N VAL A 295 2.65 19.99 -5.82
CA VAL A 295 2.39 18.91 -6.79
C VAL A 295 1.04 19.09 -7.46
N ALA A 296 -0.02 19.38 -6.69
CA ALA A 296 -1.36 19.58 -7.26
C ALA A 296 -1.39 20.74 -8.27
N GLN A 297 -0.65 21.83 -8.01
CA GLN A 297 -0.50 22.96 -8.94
C GLN A 297 0.27 22.56 -10.20
N SER A 298 1.38 21.81 -10.06
CA SER A 298 2.16 21.34 -11.22
C SER A 298 1.35 20.43 -12.15
N LEU A 299 0.37 19.70 -11.60
CA LEU A 299 -0.46 18.75 -12.33
C LEU A 299 -1.73 19.36 -12.95
N GLU A 300 -1.97 20.67 -12.85
CA GLU A 300 -3.20 21.30 -13.37
C GLU A 300 -3.37 21.13 -14.89
N ASN A 301 -2.26 21.08 -15.63
CA ASN A 301 -2.24 20.86 -17.09
C ASN A 301 -1.67 19.49 -17.48
N TYR A 302 -1.47 18.58 -16.52
CA TYR A 302 -0.89 17.28 -16.79
C TYR A 302 -1.91 16.37 -17.50
N GLU A 303 -1.55 15.88 -18.68
CA GLU A 303 -2.40 14.96 -19.44
C GLU A 303 -2.31 13.55 -18.83
N PHE A 304 -3.21 13.28 -17.89
CA PHE A 304 -3.18 11.99 -17.19
C PHE A 304 -3.62 10.84 -18.11
N SER A 305 -2.73 9.85 -18.22
CA SER A 305 -2.92 8.62 -18.99
C SER A 305 -4.28 7.95 -18.71
N PRO A 306 -5.14 7.76 -19.73
CA PRO A 306 -6.40 7.03 -19.57
C PRO A 306 -6.19 5.60 -19.04
N LYS A 307 -5.09 4.95 -19.44
CA LYS A 307 -4.75 3.61 -18.95
C LYS A 307 -4.39 3.63 -17.46
N SER A 308 -3.65 4.64 -17.00
CA SER A 308 -3.33 4.80 -15.58
C SER A 308 -4.59 5.03 -14.75
N ARG A 309 -5.52 5.86 -15.26
CA ARG A 309 -6.84 6.06 -14.64
C ARG A 309 -7.68 4.79 -14.56
N GLU A 310 -7.67 3.96 -15.61
CA GLU A 310 -8.34 2.65 -15.58
C GLU A 310 -7.73 1.75 -14.51
N ARG A 311 -6.39 1.67 -14.43
CA ARG A 311 -5.69 0.89 -13.40
C ARG A 311 -6.08 1.36 -12.00
N LEU A 312 -6.03 2.66 -11.73
CA LEU A 312 -6.39 3.24 -10.44
C LEU A 312 -7.84 2.94 -10.06
N SER A 313 -8.76 2.99 -11.02
CA SER A 313 -10.17 2.68 -10.76
C SER A 313 -10.38 1.24 -10.26
N ARG A 314 -9.49 0.29 -10.60
CA ARG A 314 -9.53 -1.10 -10.11
C ARG A 314 -9.12 -1.26 -8.64
N MET A 315 -8.57 -0.20 -8.04
CA MET A 315 -8.19 -0.16 -6.62
C MET A 315 -9.36 0.19 -5.71
N LEU A 316 -10.47 0.72 -6.24
CA LEU A 316 -11.68 0.97 -5.45
C LEU A 316 -12.26 -0.35 -4.90
N ALA A 317 -12.86 -0.28 -3.71
CA ALA A 317 -13.45 -1.44 -3.05
C ALA A 317 -14.46 -2.17 -3.96
N ARG A 318 -14.27 -3.49 -4.15
CA ARG A 318 -15.13 -4.32 -5.01
C ARG A 318 -16.39 -4.82 -4.28
N ARG A 319 -16.41 -4.68 -2.96
CA ARG A 319 -17.50 -5.06 -2.07
C ARG A 319 -17.71 -3.96 -1.03
N GLN A 320 -18.96 -3.76 -0.63
CA GLN A 320 -19.29 -2.87 0.48
C GLN A 320 -19.62 -3.72 1.71
N TRP A 321 -19.11 -3.29 2.86
CA TRP A 321 -19.31 -3.95 4.13
C TRP A 321 -20.04 -3.02 5.09
N GLN A 322 -20.92 -3.58 5.91
CA GLN A 322 -21.47 -2.89 7.08
C GLN A 322 -20.88 -3.55 8.31
N TRP A 323 -20.42 -2.75 9.27
CA TRP A 323 -19.76 -3.29 10.46
C TRP A 323 -20.65 -4.25 11.25
N SER A 324 -21.96 -3.97 11.32
CA SER A 324 -22.94 -4.83 11.98
C SER A 324 -22.99 -6.25 11.42
N ASP A 325 -22.62 -6.42 10.15
CA ASP A 325 -22.77 -7.69 9.44
C ASP A 325 -21.54 -8.59 9.63
N LEU A 326 -20.39 -8.00 9.97
CA LEU A 326 -19.13 -8.73 10.18
C LEU A 326 -19.24 -9.77 11.30
N GLN A 327 -19.93 -9.44 12.39
CA GLN A 327 -20.09 -10.34 13.53
C GLN A 327 -20.84 -11.63 13.18
N GLY A 328 -21.66 -11.62 12.12
CA GLY A 328 -22.36 -12.80 11.60
C GLY A 328 -21.59 -13.55 10.50
N ASP A 329 -20.50 -12.97 9.98
CA ASP A 329 -19.72 -13.55 8.89
C ASP A 329 -18.75 -14.62 9.41
N LYS A 330 -18.87 -15.83 8.88
CA LYS A 330 -18.09 -16.99 9.34
C LYS A 330 -16.60 -16.86 9.02
N GLN A 331 -16.23 -16.19 7.93
CA GLN A 331 -14.82 -15.99 7.57
C GLN A 331 -14.18 -14.94 8.46
N TRP A 332 -14.92 -13.86 8.77
CA TRP A 332 -14.49 -12.87 9.76
C TRP A 332 -14.27 -13.53 11.14
N GLN A 333 -15.25 -14.29 11.65
CA GLN A 333 -15.12 -15.00 12.94
C GLN A 333 -13.93 -15.96 12.97
N ALA A 334 -13.66 -16.67 11.87
CA ALA A 334 -12.49 -17.53 11.77
C ALA A 334 -11.18 -16.72 11.83
N GLY A 335 -11.12 -15.59 11.14
CA GLY A 335 -9.98 -14.67 11.20
C GLY A 335 -9.74 -14.11 12.60
N VAL A 336 -10.81 -13.75 13.33
CA VAL A 336 -10.70 -13.30 14.75
C VAL A 336 -10.03 -14.37 15.59
N LYS A 337 -10.51 -15.61 15.50
CA LYS A 337 -9.92 -16.73 16.24
C LYS A 337 -8.44 -16.93 15.91
N VAL A 338 -8.07 -16.86 14.62
CA VAL A 338 -6.67 -16.97 14.20
C VAL A 338 -5.81 -15.85 14.80
N ALA A 339 -6.31 -14.60 14.76
CA ALA A 339 -5.59 -13.46 15.31
C ALA A 339 -5.39 -13.59 16.83
N GLU A 340 -6.44 -13.95 17.57
CA GLU A 340 -6.38 -14.19 19.02
C GLU A 340 -5.37 -15.29 19.37
N GLU A 341 -5.39 -16.42 18.66
CA GLU A 341 -4.47 -17.53 18.91
C GLU A 341 -3.00 -17.19 18.60
N MET A 342 -2.72 -16.28 17.65
CA MET A 342 -1.35 -15.86 17.33
C MET A 342 -0.80 -14.79 18.27
N LEU A 343 -1.68 -14.06 18.95
CA LEU A 343 -1.35 -13.00 19.90
C LEU A 343 -1.26 -13.49 21.35
N ALA A 344 -1.83 -14.65 21.66
CA ALA A 344 -1.68 -15.36 22.94
C ALA A 344 -0.23 -15.80 23.21
#